data_AF-A0A950EBF4-F1
#
_entry.id   AF-A0A950EBF4-F1
#
_cell.length_a   1.000
_cell.length_b   1.000
_cell.length_c   1.000
_cell.angle_alpha   90.00
_cell.angle_beta   90.00
_cell.angle_gamma   90.00
#
_symmetry.space_group_name_H-M   'P 1'
#
loop_
_entity.id
_entity.type
_entity.pdbx_description
1 polymer ?
#
loop_
_entity_poly.entity_id
_entity_poly.type
_entity_poly.pdbx_seq_one_letter_code
_entity_poly.pdbx_strand_id
1 'polypeptide(L)'
;MSSYQIEKSFRDYSSEIEAVNIHYLVVAEDGVPDWSQRHTLYLPRTDDETRRITLNLPLSIESANGPTTRYLLHYYFEIFQGGDRSYSPQFTEQVITDLEDRSKLPG
;
A
#
# COMPACT_ATOMS: atom_id res chain seq x y z
N MET A 1 -9.68 10.82 -14.13
CA MET A 1 -9.55 11.22 -12.71
C MET A 1 -8.09 11.06 -12.33
N SER A 2 -7.46 12.09 -11.78
CA SER A 2 -6.06 12.05 -11.34
C SER A 2 -5.95 11.34 -9.98
N SER A 3 -4.98 10.43 -9.84
CA SER A 3 -4.66 9.71 -8.61
C SER A 3 -3.20 9.97 -8.21
N TYR A 4 -2.88 9.80 -6.93
CA TYR A 4 -1.51 9.70 -6.48
C TYR A 4 -1.05 8.25 -6.65
N GLN A 5 0.08 8.04 -7.32
CA GLN A 5 0.60 6.71 -7.59
C GLN A 5 1.77 6.42 -6.65
N ILE A 6 1.69 5.28 -5.96
CA ILE A 6 2.78 4.77 -5.14
C ILE A 6 3.04 3.30 -5.48
N GLU A 7 4.31 2.94 -5.66
CA GLU A 7 4.70 1.55 -5.89
C GLU A 7 4.81 0.80 -4.56
N LYS A 8 4.38 -0.45 -4.56
CA LYS A 8 4.63 -1.42 -3.50
C LYS A 8 5.29 -2.64 -4.07
N SER A 9 6.29 -3.14 -3.35
CA SER A 9 7.04 -4.30 -3.74
C SER A 9 7.13 -5.32 -2.62
N PHE A 10 7.26 -6.57 -3.01
CA PHE A 10 7.52 -7.69 -2.12
C PHE A 10 8.63 -8.53 -2.75
N ARG A 11 9.63 -8.91 -1.95
CA ARG A 11 10.70 -9.81 -2.39
C ARG A 11 10.35 -11.24 -1.98
N ASP A 12 10.23 -12.13 -2.95
CA ASP A 12 10.06 -13.55 -2.72
C ASP A 12 11.33 -14.06 -2.00
N TYR A 13 11.15 -14.61 -0.79
CA TYR A 13 12.24 -15.19 0.02
C TYR A 13 12.32 -16.72 -0.12
N SER A 14 11.37 -17.31 -0.85
CA SER A 14 11.29 -18.76 -1.11
C SER A 14 10.69 -18.97 -2.51
N SER A 15 11.25 -19.93 -3.24
CA SER A 15 10.72 -20.35 -4.56
C SER A 15 9.36 -21.04 -4.45
N GLU A 16 8.97 -21.48 -3.25
CA GLU A 16 7.67 -22.09 -2.96
C GLU A 16 6.55 -21.06 -2.82
N ILE A 17 6.84 -19.75 -2.85
CA ILE A 17 5.79 -18.73 -2.80
C ILE A 17 4.97 -18.81 -4.08
N GLU A 18 3.68 -19.11 -3.92
CA GLU A 18 2.73 -19.30 -5.00
C GLU A 18 2.09 -17.96 -5.37
N ALA A 19 1.57 -17.25 -4.36
CA ALA A 19 0.84 -16.01 -4.53
C ALA A 19 1.12 -15.03 -3.39
N VAL A 20 1.03 -13.74 -3.72
CA VAL A 20 1.09 -12.66 -2.73
C VAL A 20 -0.03 -11.69 -3.03
N ASN A 21 -0.80 -11.32 -2.02
CA ASN A 21 -1.75 -10.22 -2.08
C ASN A 21 -1.25 -9.08 -1.19
N ILE A 22 -1.49 -7.84 -1.60
CA ILE A 22 -1.42 -6.67 -0.72
C ILE A 22 -2.83 -6.32 -0.24
N HIS A 23 -2.93 -6.11 1.07
CA HIS A 23 -4.12 -5.59 1.72
C HIS A 23 -3.79 -4.18 2.20
N TYR A 24 -4.57 -3.18 1.81
CA TYR A 24 -4.29 -1.80 2.18
C TYR A 24 -5.54 -0.95 2.41
N LEU A 25 -5.40 0.10 3.21
CA LEU A 25 -6.41 1.14 3.41
C LEU A 25 -5.73 2.47 3.71
N VAL A 26 -6.46 3.57 3.50
CA VAL A 26 -6.01 4.91 3.84
C VAL A 26 -6.89 5.50 4.93
N VAL A 27 -6.28 6.23 5.85
CA VAL A 27 -6.99 6.99 6.90
C VAL A 27 -6.33 8.33 7.12
N ALA A 28 -7.09 9.31 7.59
CA ALA A 28 -6.53 10.57 8.06
C ALA A 28 -5.52 10.30 9.20
N GLU A 29 -4.59 11.22 9.44
CA GLU A 29 -3.52 11.04 10.44
C GLU A 29 -4.05 10.87 11.87
N ASP A 30 -5.26 11.38 12.14
CA ASP A 30 -6.02 11.25 13.38
C ASP A 30 -7.05 10.09 13.33
N GLY A 31 -7.15 9.39 12.20
CA GLY A 31 -8.11 8.33 11.97
C GLY A 31 -7.68 6.97 12.54
N VAL A 32 -8.67 6.14 12.86
CA VAL A 32 -8.44 4.74 13.26
C VAL A 32 -8.64 3.82 12.05
N PRO A 33 -7.69 2.94 11.70
CA PRO A 33 -7.80 2.04 10.56
C PRO A 33 -8.91 0.99 10.75
N ASP A 34 -9.93 1.01 9.89
CA ASP A 34 -10.96 -0.02 9.78
C ASP A 34 -10.59 -1.05 8.70
N TRP A 35 -9.90 -2.12 9.10
CA TRP A 35 -9.45 -3.19 8.20
C TRP A 35 -10.58 -3.97 7.51
N SER A 36 -11.84 -3.79 7.91
CA SER A 36 -12.98 -4.37 7.17
C SER A 36 -13.20 -3.69 5.82
N GLN A 37 -12.72 -2.45 5.64
CA GLN A 37 -12.85 -1.66 4.41
C GLN A 37 -11.61 -1.71 3.51
N ARG A 38 -10.66 -2.57 3.83
CA ARG A 38 -9.41 -2.67 3.07
C ARG A 38 -9.66 -3.06 1.61
N HIS A 39 -8.80 -2.54 0.75
CA HIS A 39 -8.62 -3.04 -0.60
C HIS A 39 -7.67 -4.24 -0.58
N THR A 40 -7.96 -5.23 -1.42
CA THR A 40 -7.07 -6.38 -1.66
C THR A 40 -6.71 -6.42 -3.13
N LEU A 41 -5.41 -6.48 -3.43
CA LEU A 41 -4.90 -6.62 -4.78
C LEU A 41 -3.89 -7.76 -4.84
N TYR A 42 -3.91 -8.50 -5.95
CA TYR A 42 -2.86 -9.47 -6.26
C TYR A 42 -1.56 -8.75 -6.62
N LEU A 43 -0.43 -9.17 -6.06
CA LEU A 43 0.91 -8.69 -6.39
C LEU A 43 1.53 -9.57 -7.49
N PRO A 44 1.58 -9.11 -8.76
CA PRO A 44 2.17 -9.89 -9.83
C PRO A 44 3.69 -9.96 -9.66
N ARG A 45 4.27 -11.10 -10.05
CA ARG A 45 5.72 -11.22 -10.26
C ARG A 45 6.13 -10.33 -11.43
N THR A 46 7.11 -9.47 -11.19
CA THR A 46 7.67 -8.58 -12.21
C THR A 46 9.06 -9.01 -12.65
N ASP A 47 9.78 -9.73 -11.78
CA ASP A 47 11.06 -10.40 -12.07
C ASP A 47 11.16 -11.69 -11.23
N ASP A 48 12.30 -12.40 -11.31
CA ASP A 48 12.49 -13.73 -10.72
C ASP A 48 12.27 -13.77 -9.19
N GLU A 49 12.49 -12.65 -8.49
CA GLU A 49 12.41 -12.59 -7.03
C GLU A 49 11.57 -11.43 -6.50
N THR A 50 11.02 -10.57 -7.36
CA THR A 50 10.30 -9.37 -6.96
C THR A 50 8.90 -9.35 -7.56
N ARG A 51 7.95 -8.99 -6.70
CA ARG A 51 6.58 -8.67 -7.06
C ARG A 51 6.34 -7.19 -6.87
N ARG A 52 5.66 -6.53 -7.80
CA ARG A 52 5.38 -5.09 -7.72
C ARG A 52 3.98 -4.75 -8.20
N ILE A 53 3.38 -3.74 -7.57
CA ILE A 53 2.12 -3.14 -8.02
C ILE A 53 2.13 -1.63 -7.76
N THR A 54 1.49 -0.87 -8.65
CA THR A 54 1.18 0.53 -8.41
C THR A 54 -0.18 0.66 -7.75
N LEU A 55 -0.23 1.24 -6.56
CA LEU A 55 -1.48 1.63 -5.91
C LEU A 55 -1.91 3.00 -6.44
N ASN A 56 -3.19 3.12 -6.78
CA ASN A 56 -3.80 4.39 -7.14
C ASN A 56 -4.53 4.94 -5.92
N LEU A 57 -3.91 5.87 -5.23
CA LEU A 57 -4.44 6.49 -4.02
C LEU A 57 -5.21 7.78 -4.35
N PRO A 58 -6.22 8.14 -3.53
CA PRO A 58 -6.95 9.38 -3.70
C PRO A 58 -6.04 10.59 -3.50
N LEU A 59 -6.27 11.68 -4.26
CA LEU A 59 -5.53 12.93 -4.04
C LEU A 59 -5.94 13.62 -2.73
N SER A 60 -7.12 13.35 -2.20
CA SER A 60 -7.56 13.83 -0.90
C SER A 60 -8.54 12.84 -0.30
N ILE A 61 -8.56 12.76 1.03
CA ILE A 61 -9.54 11.97 1.78
C ILE A 61 -10.28 12.86 2.78
N GLU A 62 -11.41 12.40 3.29
CA GLU A 62 -12.12 13.08 4.37
C GLU A 62 -11.44 12.82 5.73
N SER A 63 -11.31 13.87 6.54
CA SER A 63 -10.89 13.81 7.93
C SER A 63 -11.92 14.49 8.84
N ALA A 64 -11.72 14.43 10.16
CA ALA A 64 -12.58 15.14 11.11
C ALA A 64 -12.62 16.66 10.90
N ASN A 65 -11.56 17.25 10.35
CA ASN A 65 -11.41 18.68 10.10
C ASN A 65 -11.71 19.08 8.63
N GLY A 66 -12.26 18.16 7.84
CA GLY A 66 -12.53 18.31 6.41
C GLY A 66 -11.50 17.61 5.51
N PRO A 67 -11.54 17.84 4.18
CA PRO A 67 -10.65 17.17 3.24
C PRO A 67 -9.16 17.44 3.52
N THR A 68 -8.33 16.40 3.42
CA THR A 68 -6.87 16.48 3.61
C THR A 68 -6.10 15.79 2.49
N THR A 69 -4.95 16.35 2.11
CA THR A 69 -3.95 15.77 1.20
C THR A 69 -2.85 15.01 1.94
N ARG A 70 -2.92 14.97 3.27
CA ARG A 70 -1.97 14.31 4.16
C ARG A 70 -2.70 13.22 4.94
N TYR A 71 -2.29 11.98 4.73
CA TYR A 71 -2.94 10.82 5.30
C TYR A 71 -1.98 9.64 5.45
N LEU A 72 -2.41 8.60 6.13
CA LEU A 72 -1.65 7.37 6.35
C LEU A 72 -2.13 6.28 5.40
N LEU A 73 -1.19 5.60 4.76
CA LEU A 73 -1.39 4.33 4.06
C LEU A 73 -0.97 3.21 5.01
N HIS A 74 -1.92 2.35 5.39
CA HIS A 74 -1.61 1.11 6.10
C HIS A 74 -1.69 -0.06 5.13
N TYR A 75 -0.74 -0.99 5.20
CA TYR A 75 -0.78 -2.19 4.37
C TYR A 75 -0.06 -3.38 5.00
N TYR A 76 -0.40 -4.59 4.56
CA TYR A 76 0.31 -5.82 4.84
C TYR A 76 0.21 -6.78 3.65
N PHE A 77 1.07 -7.79 3.61
CA PHE A 77 1.06 -8.83 2.59
C PHE A 77 0.49 -10.12 3.14
N GLU A 78 -0.37 -10.76 2.36
CA GLU A 78 -0.82 -12.14 2.55
C GLU A 78 -0.05 -13.02 1.57
N ILE A 79 0.62 -14.05 2.08
CA ILE A 79 1.57 -14.86 1.34
C ILE A 79 1.06 -16.30 1.36
N PHE A 80 0.94 -16.89 0.18
CA PHE A 80 0.61 -18.29 -0.01
C PHE A 80 1.88 -19.05 -0.39
N GLN A 81 2.23 -20.06 0.39
CA GLN A 81 3.45 -20.88 0.21
C GLN A 81 3.17 -22.33 0.59
N GLY A 82 3.37 -23.27 -0.34
CA GLY A 82 3.23 -24.69 -0.06
C GLY A 82 1.82 -25.09 0.42
N GLY A 83 0.79 -24.38 -0.05
CA GLY A 83 -0.59 -24.51 0.43
C GLY A 83 -0.89 -23.84 1.79
N ASP A 84 0.12 -23.31 2.48
CA ASP A 84 -0.05 -22.55 3.72
C ASP A 84 -0.23 -21.06 3.44
N ARG A 85 -0.83 -20.38 4.42
CA ARG A 85 -1.03 -18.94 4.40
C ARG A 85 -0.32 -18.27 5.57
N SER A 86 0.49 -17.26 5.27
CA SER A 86 1.15 -16.40 6.27
C SER A 86 0.94 -14.92 5.95
N TYR A 87 1.34 -14.05 6.88
CA TYR A 87 1.19 -12.61 6.76
C TYR A 87 2.49 -11.89 7.13
N SER A 88 2.81 -10.82 6.41
CA SER A 88 3.84 -9.89 6.85
C SER A 88 3.39 -9.11 8.09
N PRO A 89 4.31 -8.40 8.78
CA PRO A 89 3.92 -7.30 9.65
C PRO A 89 3.07 -6.26 8.92
N GLN A 90 2.35 -5.44 9.69
CA GLN A 90 1.67 -4.28 9.18
C GLN A 90 2.66 -3.11 9.03
N PHE A 91 2.61 -2.44 7.89
CA PHE A 91 3.38 -1.24 7.57
C PHE A 91 2.47 -0.01 7.56
N THR A 92 3.06 1.15 7.81
CA THR A 92 2.39 2.45 7.75
C THR A 92 3.29 3.46 7.08
N GLU A 93 2.78 4.19 6.10
CA GLU A 93 3.48 5.25 5.39
C GLU A 93 2.65 6.53 5.41
N GLN A 94 3.29 7.67 5.65
CA GLN A 94 2.66 8.97 5.43
C GLN A 94 2.63 9.27 3.93
N VAL A 95 1.47 9.64 3.43
CA VAL A 95 1.24 10.04 2.04
C VAL A 95 0.90 11.51 2.02
N ILE A 96 1.65 12.27 1.21
CA ILE A 96 1.43 13.69 0.96
C ILE A 96 1.22 13.84 -0.55
N THR A 97 0.01 14.23 -0.95
CA THR A 97 -0.40 14.33 -2.35
C THR A 97 -0.39 15.75 -2.89
N ASP A 98 -0.08 16.75 -2.03
CA ASP A 98 0.11 18.12 -2.49
C ASP A 98 1.28 18.17 -3.49
N LEU A 99 1.09 18.91 -4.59
CA LEU A 99 2.03 18.93 -5.71
C LEU A 99 3.19 19.91 -5.50
N GLU A 100 3.20 20.67 -4.39
CA GLU A 100 4.26 21.65 -4.10
C GLU A 100 5.52 20.99 -3.50
N ASP A 101 5.41 19.79 -2.91
CA ASP A 101 6.52 19.12 -2.22
C ASP A 101 7.36 18.15 -3.10
N ARG A 102 7.07 18.06 -4.42
CA ARG A 102 7.87 17.22 -5.36
C ARG A 102 9.31 17.70 -5.57
N SER A 103 9.69 18.84 -4.99
CA SER A 103 11.05 19.40 -5.06
C SER A 103 12.02 18.86 -4.00
N LYS A 104 11.60 17.93 -3.11
CA LYS A 104 12.39 17.52 -1.93
C LYS A 104 12.71 16.03 -1.76
N LEU A 105 12.48 15.18 -2.77
CA LEU A 105 12.95 13.78 -2.69
C LEU A 105 14.30 13.64 -3.42
N PRO A 106 15.37 13.16 -2.76
CA PRO A 106 16.62 12.87 -3.43
C PRO A 106 16.42 11.68 -4.38
N GLY A 107 16.97 11.80 -5.60
CA GLY A 107 17.03 10.74 -6.60
C GLY A 107 18.10 9.70 -6.32
#